data_AF-A0A812CDY9-F1
#
_entry.id   AF-A0A812CDY9-F1
#
_cell.length_a   1.000
_cell.length_b   1.000
_cell.length_c   1.000
_cell.angle_alpha   90.00
_cell.angle_beta   90.00
_cell.angle_gamma   90.00
#
_symmetry.space_group_name_H-M   'P 1'
#
loop_
_entity.id
_entity.type
_entity.pdbx_description
1 polymer ?
#
loop_
_entity_poly.entity_id
_entity_poly.type
_entity_poly.pdbx_seq_one_letter_code
_entity_poly.pdbx_strand_id
1 'polypeptide(L)'
;MRRSAASSLVSLSRPFRFNLSHRAVFCTNLRSAVCEISFSAMAPKRAAPFKAGTLPKRKRNMMTIADKMKLLDILKEGRTFATVARHFSVNESTVRYIKKYEANIRKTAVIPFNKSAKRVVTARNTTIICMEAALDTHASIYLSIYLSIYLSIYLSIYLSLSLSLSLSIYIYIYIYIYIYIYIVPYIH
;
A
#
# COMPACT_ATOMS: atom_id res chain seq x y z
N MET A 1 22.13 54.82 -18.98
CA MET A 1 22.96 55.12 -17.79
C MET A 1 24.11 54.12 -17.72
N ARG A 2 25.35 54.63 -17.89
CA ARG A 2 26.70 54.16 -17.46
C ARG A 2 26.97 52.63 -17.34
N ARG A 3 27.77 52.04 -18.24
CA ARG A 3 29.28 51.87 -18.26
C ARG A 3 29.71 50.64 -17.42
N SER A 4 30.30 49.55 -17.95
CA SER A 4 31.52 49.33 -18.77
C SER A 4 32.76 48.97 -17.93
N ALA A 5 33.61 48.10 -18.52
CA ALA A 5 35.00 47.68 -18.21
C ALA A 5 35.17 46.45 -17.29
N ALA A 6 36.09 45.50 -17.50
CA ALA A 6 37.11 45.22 -18.52
C ALA A 6 37.78 43.87 -18.12
N SER A 7 38.00 42.89 -19.01
CA SER A 7 39.31 42.46 -19.61
C SER A 7 40.48 42.32 -18.62
N SER A 8 41.35 41.30 -18.62
CA SER A 8 42.09 40.60 -19.70
C SER A 8 42.94 39.47 -19.04
N LEU A 9 42.99 38.24 -19.56
CA LEU A 9 43.97 37.64 -20.50
C LEU A 9 45.43 37.51 -20.02
N VAL A 10 46.09 36.46 -20.55
CA VAL A 10 47.53 36.09 -20.57
C VAL A 10 47.91 34.96 -19.59
N SER A 11 48.66 33.91 -19.92
CA SER A 11 48.85 33.02 -21.08
C SER A 11 49.95 31.99 -20.68
N LEU A 12 50.04 30.86 -21.41
CA LEU A 12 51.26 30.05 -21.65
C LEU A 12 51.93 29.38 -20.40
N SER A 13 52.22 28.06 -20.31
CA SER A 13 52.87 27.17 -21.29
C SER A 13 52.82 25.71 -20.80
N ARG A 14 52.70 24.74 -21.72
CA ARG A 14 53.19 23.35 -21.55
C ARG A 14 54.68 23.30 -21.90
N PRO A 15 55.50 22.35 -21.39
CA PRO A 15 55.78 21.09 -22.13
C PRO A 15 55.94 19.85 -21.19
N PHE A 16 55.50 18.66 -21.59
CA PHE A 16 56.21 17.60 -22.34
C PHE A 16 57.26 16.79 -21.54
N ARG A 17 56.98 15.48 -21.40
CA ARG A 17 57.92 14.42 -20.96
C ARG A 17 59.02 14.22 -22.01
N PHE A 18 60.25 13.95 -21.58
CA PHE A 18 61.10 12.93 -22.21
C PHE A 18 62.15 12.37 -21.21
N ASN A 19 62.55 11.15 -21.54
CA ASN A 19 63.22 10.13 -20.74
C ASN A 19 64.76 10.21 -20.83
N LEU A 20 65.41 9.49 -19.90
CA LEU A 20 66.69 8.76 -20.03
C LEU A 20 67.91 9.48 -20.66
N SER A 21 69.00 9.58 -19.89
CA SER A 21 70.14 8.64 -19.97
C SER A 21 71.51 9.27 -19.67
N HIS A 22 72.33 8.44 -19.03
CA HIS A 22 73.77 8.25 -19.25
C HIS A 22 74.84 9.08 -18.51
N ARG A 23 75.85 8.30 -18.06
CA ARG A 23 77.22 8.59 -17.60
C ARG A 23 77.37 9.13 -16.17
N ALA A 24 77.73 8.31 -15.19
CA ALA A 24 79.00 7.59 -14.96
C ALA A 24 80.17 8.49 -14.55
N VAL A 25 80.93 7.96 -13.58
CA VAL A 25 82.27 8.35 -13.10
C VAL A 25 82.29 9.36 -11.94
N PHE A 26 82.49 8.86 -10.71
CA PHE A 26 83.76 9.09 -10.00
C PHE A 26 83.93 8.07 -8.84
N CYS A 27 85.06 7.38 -8.87
CA CYS A 27 85.59 6.57 -7.78
C CYS A 27 86.08 7.46 -6.64
N THR A 28 85.97 7.00 -5.38
CA THR A 28 87.12 6.56 -4.55
C THR A 28 86.68 6.10 -3.15
N ASN A 29 86.93 4.82 -2.88
CA ASN A 29 87.55 4.26 -1.67
C ASN A 29 87.54 5.08 -0.37
N LEU A 30 86.98 4.53 0.72
CA LEU A 30 87.73 3.84 1.80
C LEU A 30 86.78 3.47 2.97
N ARG A 31 86.95 2.25 3.51
CA ARG A 31 86.81 1.83 4.93
C ARG A 31 85.57 2.32 5.70
N SER A 32 84.75 1.50 6.37
CA SER A 32 85.05 0.37 7.26
C SER A 32 83.77 0.07 8.04
N ALA A 33 83.76 -1.08 8.73
CA ALA A 33 82.88 -1.39 9.86
C ALA A 33 81.46 -1.87 9.53
N VAL A 34 81.40 -3.19 9.31
CA VAL A 34 80.46 -4.12 9.96
C VAL A 34 79.61 -3.44 11.05
N CYS A 35 78.33 -3.26 10.75
CA CYS A 35 77.30 -3.07 11.76
C CYS A 35 76.12 -3.96 11.34
N GLU A 36 76.01 -5.09 12.05
CA GLU A 36 74.88 -6.00 11.97
C GLU A 36 73.59 -5.23 12.25
N ILE A 37 72.77 -5.04 11.21
CA ILE A 37 71.36 -4.67 11.39
C ILE A 37 70.56 -5.87 10.94
N SER A 38 70.13 -6.64 11.94
CA SER A 38 69.19 -7.74 11.87
C SER A 38 67.88 -7.27 11.23
N PHE A 39 67.77 -7.32 9.91
CA PHE A 39 66.47 -7.30 9.24
C PHE A 39 65.86 -8.68 9.37
N SER A 40 65.04 -8.84 10.41
CA SER A 40 64.16 -9.99 10.58
C SER A 40 63.36 -10.19 9.28
N ALA A 41 63.65 -11.29 8.57
CA ALA A 41 62.95 -11.65 7.35
C ALA A 41 61.46 -11.88 7.68
N MET A 42 60.61 -10.98 7.19
CA MET A 42 59.17 -11.08 7.39
C MET A 42 58.65 -12.30 6.62
N ALA A 43 58.13 -13.29 7.34
CA ALA A 43 57.56 -14.53 6.79
C ALA A 43 56.51 -14.20 5.71
N PRO A 44 56.40 -15.01 4.63
CA PRO A 44 55.39 -14.78 3.61
C PRO A 44 54.01 -14.83 4.25
N LYS A 45 53.24 -13.77 4.01
CA LYS A 45 51.87 -13.56 4.47
C LYS A 45 51.07 -14.85 4.23
N ARG A 46 50.68 -15.56 5.30
CA ARG A 46 49.86 -16.77 5.22
C ARG A 46 48.66 -16.50 4.30
N ALA A 47 48.50 -17.34 3.28
CA ALA A 47 47.31 -17.34 2.44
C ALA A 47 46.06 -17.38 3.33
N ALA A 48 45.07 -16.54 3.01
CA ALA A 48 43.82 -16.44 3.76
C ALA A 48 43.21 -17.83 3.96
N PRO A 49 42.72 -18.15 5.17
CA PRO A 49 42.15 -19.46 5.42
C PRO A 49 40.95 -19.67 4.50
N PHE A 50 40.93 -20.88 3.96
CA PHE A 50 39.89 -21.55 3.21
C PHE A 50 38.47 -20.99 3.48
N LYS A 51 37.73 -20.67 2.41
CA LYS A 51 36.33 -20.19 2.45
C LYS A 51 35.54 -21.00 3.47
N ALA A 52 35.16 -20.34 4.57
CA ALA A 52 34.28 -20.90 5.58
C ALA A 52 33.01 -21.42 4.89
N GLY A 53 32.74 -22.72 5.07
CA GLY A 53 31.55 -23.36 4.56
C GLY A 53 30.30 -22.59 4.97
N THR A 54 29.38 -22.45 4.03
CA THR A 54 28.09 -21.79 4.20
C THR A 54 27.28 -22.52 5.25
N LEU A 55 27.40 -22.14 6.53
CA LEU A 55 26.42 -22.53 7.53
C LEU A 55 25.05 -22.01 7.05
N PRO A 56 24.01 -22.85 6.98
CA PRO A 56 22.71 -22.42 6.50
C PRO A 56 22.21 -21.31 7.41
N LYS A 57 22.00 -20.10 6.84
CA LYS A 57 21.38 -18.98 7.54
C LYS A 57 20.07 -19.47 8.16
N ARG A 58 19.91 -19.26 9.49
CA ARG A 58 18.71 -19.65 10.25
C ARG A 58 17.44 -19.24 9.49
N LYS A 59 16.63 -20.22 9.08
CA LYS A 59 15.36 -19.98 8.40
C LYS A 59 14.43 -19.22 9.36
N ARG A 60 13.99 -18.04 8.96
CA ARG A 60 12.99 -17.27 9.71
C ARG A 60 11.63 -17.90 9.43
N ASN A 61 11.03 -18.51 10.44
CA ASN A 61 9.65 -18.96 10.35
C ASN A 61 8.74 -17.73 10.51
N MET A 62 8.07 -17.35 9.44
CA MET A 62 7.09 -16.26 9.46
C MET A 62 5.70 -16.87 9.67
N MET A 63 5.09 -16.54 10.81
CA MET A 63 3.72 -16.99 11.10
C MET A 63 2.71 -16.34 10.15
N THR A 64 1.77 -17.13 9.64
CA THR A 64 0.74 -16.64 8.71
C THR A 64 -0.24 -15.71 9.42
N ILE A 65 -0.99 -14.91 8.65
CA ILE A 65 -2.02 -14.02 9.19
C ILE A 65 -3.15 -14.83 9.84
N ALA A 66 -3.49 -15.99 9.27
CA ALA A 66 -4.49 -16.90 9.82
C ALA A 66 -4.06 -17.50 11.16
N ASP A 67 -2.80 -17.92 11.30
CA ASP A 67 -2.28 -18.47 12.56
C ASP A 67 -2.22 -17.39 13.65
N LYS A 68 -1.93 -16.13 13.29
CA LYS A 68 -2.04 -14.99 14.22
C LYS A 68 -3.47 -14.75 14.67
N MET A 69 -4.47 -14.93 13.80
CA MET A 69 -5.90 -14.81 14.17
C MET A 69 -6.29 -15.91 15.16
N LYS A 70 -5.99 -17.18 14.85
CA LYS A 70 -6.24 -18.31 15.75
C LYS A 70 -5.58 -18.13 17.12
N LEU A 71 -4.35 -17.64 17.13
CA LEU A 71 -3.62 -17.30 18.34
C LEU A 71 -4.36 -16.24 19.17
N LEU A 72 -4.84 -15.17 18.53
CA LEU A 72 -5.60 -14.10 19.21
C LEU A 72 -6.94 -14.59 19.74
N ASP A 73 -7.60 -15.51 19.05
CA ASP A 73 -8.88 -16.09 19.49
C ASP A 73 -8.69 -16.96 20.75
N ILE A 74 -7.62 -17.77 20.81
CA ILE A 74 -7.26 -18.54 22.02
C ILE A 74 -6.89 -17.62 23.20
N LEU A 75 -6.29 -16.45 22.94
CA LEU A 75 -6.02 -15.45 23.98
C LEU A 75 -7.30 -14.77 24.49
N LYS A 76 -8.34 -14.67 23.66
CA LYS A 76 -9.65 -14.14 24.08
C LYS A 76 -10.40 -15.11 25.00
N GLU A 77 -10.17 -16.40 24.84
CA GLU A 77 -10.68 -17.46 25.73
C GLU A 77 -10.04 -17.45 27.14
N GLY A 78 -9.13 -16.51 27.43
CA GLY A 78 -8.54 -16.33 28.76
C GLY A 78 -7.29 -17.20 29.02
N ARG A 79 -6.71 -17.80 27.98
CA ARG A 79 -5.47 -18.61 28.09
C ARG A 79 -4.25 -17.73 28.36
N THR A 80 -3.29 -18.24 29.13
CA THR A 80 -2.06 -17.49 29.43
C THR A 80 -1.13 -17.42 28.22
N PHE A 81 -0.32 -16.36 28.16
CA PHE A 81 0.64 -16.14 27.07
C PHE A 81 1.65 -17.27 26.90
N ALA A 82 2.09 -17.87 28.01
CA ALA A 82 3.03 -19.00 28.00
C ALA A 82 2.40 -20.28 27.41
N THR A 83 1.13 -20.56 27.68
CA THR A 83 0.42 -21.71 27.10
C THR A 83 0.24 -21.54 25.60
N VAL A 84 -0.10 -20.34 25.15
CA VAL A 84 -0.27 -20.01 23.73
C VAL A 84 1.06 -20.06 22.98
N ALA A 85 2.13 -19.56 23.60
CA ALA A 85 3.50 -19.63 23.08
C ALA A 85 3.95 -21.09 22.82
N ARG A 86 3.64 -22.00 23.75
CA ARG A 86 3.92 -23.44 23.60
C ARG A 86 3.10 -24.08 22.48
N HIS A 87 1.82 -23.72 22.35
CA HIS A 87 0.92 -24.28 21.33
C HIS A 87 1.39 -23.98 19.90
N PHE A 88 1.92 -22.78 19.66
CA PHE A 88 2.40 -22.36 18.34
C PHE A 88 3.93 -22.41 18.19
N SER A 89 4.66 -22.98 19.17
CA SER A 89 6.13 -23.06 19.20
C SER A 89 6.82 -21.72 18.93
N VAL A 90 6.32 -20.64 19.54
CA VAL A 90 6.80 -19.27 19.36
C VAL A 90 7.14 -18.63 20.69
N ASN A 91 8.13 -17.73 20.69
CA ASN A 91 8.56 -17.03 21.91
C ASN A 91 7.42 -16.20 22.50
N GLU A 92 7.29 -16.16 23.82
CA GLU A 92 6.24 -15.40 24.49
C GLU A 92 6.25 -13.90 24.12
N SER A 93 7.43 -13.33 23.88
CA SER A 93 7.58 -11.95 23.38
C SER A 93 6.86 -11.72 22.05
N THR A 94 6.84 -12.71 21.16
CA THR A 94 6.13 -12.61 19.87
C THR A 94 4.61 -12.64 20.07
N VAL A 95 4.12 -13.45 21.00
CA VAL A 95 2.70 -13.52 21.37
C VAL A 95 2.23 -12.17 21.93
N ARG A 96 3.03 -11.55 22.81
CA ARG A 96 2.76 -10.19 23.34
C ARG A 96 2.76 -9.14 22.24
N TYR A 97 3.74 -9.21 21.33
CA TYR A 97 3.79 -8.31 20.18
C TYR A 97 2.55 -8.46 19.28
N ILE A 98 2.11 -9.69 19.02
CA ILE A 98 0.92 -9.96 18.22
C ILE A 98 -0.34 -9.39 18.88
N LYS A 99 -0.49 -9.55 20.20
CA LYS A 99 -1.60 -8.93 20.95
C LYS A 99 -1.57 -7.40 20.85
N LYS A 100 -0.39 -6.78 20.92
CA LYS A 100 -0.23 -5.32 20.75
C LYS A 100 -0.76 -4.82 19.40
N TYR A 101 -0.59 -5.60 18.33
CA TYR A 101 -1.01 -5.22 16.97
C TYR A 101 -2.29 -5.93 16.49
N GLU A 102 -3.14 -6.41 17.40
CA GLU A 102 -4.37 -7.16 17.08
C GLU A 102 -5.26 -6.43 16.06
N ALA A 103 -5.54 -5.14 16.27
CA ALA A 103 -6.42 -4.38 15.38
C ALA A 103 -5.89 -4.32 13.93
N ASN A 104 -4.58 -4.17 13.77
CA ASN A 104 -3.94 -4.13 12.44
C ASN A 104 -3.98 -5.49 11.76
N ILE A 105 -3.82 -6.57 12.54
CA ILE A 105 -3.93 -7.95 12.05
C ILE A 105 -5.36 -8.25 11.59
N ARG A 106 -6.38 -7.86 12.37
CA ARG A 106 -7.79 -8.00 12.01
C ARG A 106 -8.12 -7.25 10.73
N LYS A 107 -7.71 -5.99 10.60
CA LYS A 107 -7.88 -5.19 9.36
C LYS A 107 -7.27 -5.88 8.15
N THR A 108 -6.10 -6.49 8.30
CA THR A 108 -5.41 -7.19 7.20
C THR A 108 -6.10 -8.51 6.84
N ALA A 109 -6.72 -9.20 7.81
CA ALA A 109 -7.43 -10.46 7.59
C ALA A 109 -8.79 -10.29 6.90
N VAL A 110 -9.46 -9.15 7.10
CA VAL A 110 -10.73 -8.81 6.44
C VAL A 110 -10.54 -8.56 4.94
N ILE A 111 -9.32 -8.20 4.50
CA ILE A 111 -9.02 -8.04 3.08
C ILE A 111 -9.05 -9.44 2.44
N PRO A 112 -10.00 -9.73 1.53
CA PRO A 112 -10.10 -11.05 0.92
C PRO A 112 -8.83 -11.31 0.12
N PHE A 113 -8.04 -12.30 0.57
CA PHE A 113 -6.95 -12.83 -0.23
C PHE A 113 -7.57 -13.65 -1.36
N ASN A 114 -7.78 -13.02 -2.52
CA ASN A 114 -8.08 -13.76 -3.74
C ASN A 114 -6.91 -14.72 -4.02
N LYS A 115 -7.14 -16.03 -3.88
CA LYS A 115 -6.15 -17.09 -4.10
C LYS A 115 -5.60 -17.13 -5.54
N SER A 116 -6.34 -16.58 -6.51
CA SER A 116 -5.93 -16.47 -7.92
C SER A 116 -5.32 -15.11 -8.29
N ALA A 117 -5.42 -14.10 -7.43
CA ALA A 117 -4.83 -12.79 -7.70
C ALA A 117 -3.33 -12.82 -7.34
N LYS A 118 -2.48 -12.87 -8.37
CA LYS A 118 -1.06 -12.50 -8.22
C LYS A 118 -1.04 -11.09 -7.62
N ARG A 119 -0.46 -10.92 -6.43
CA ARG A 119 -0.24 -9.60 -5.80
C ARG A 119 0.70 -8.79 -6.69
N VAL A 120 0.15 -8.15 -7.72
CA VAL A 120 0.84 -7.07 -8.42
C VAL A 120 0.63 -5.86 -7.54
N VAL A 121 1.67 -5.44 -6.83
CA VAL A 121 1.69 -4.13 -6.17
C VAL A 121 1.87 -3.11 -7.29
N THR A 122 0.82 -2.86 -8.07
CA THR A 122 0.77 -1.69 -8.95
C THR A 122 0.52 -0.50 -8.05
N ALA A 123 1.44 0.46 -8.02
CA ALA A 123 1.12 1.80 -7.56
C ALA A 123 0.02 2.34 -8.50
N ARG A 124 -1.25 2.22 -8.10
CA ARG A 124 -2.35 2.81 -8.87
C ARG A 124 -2.17 4.31 -8.80
N ASN A 125 -2.04 4.96 -9.95
CA ASN A 125 -1.89 6.40 -10.01
C ASN A 125 -3.10 7.05 -9.35
N THR A 126 -2.83 7.99 -8.45
CA THR A 126 -3.85 8.72 -7.71
C THR A 126 -4.81 9.45 -8.65
N THR A 127 -4.34 9.87 -9.82
CA THR A 127 -5.16 10.47 -10.88
C THR A 127 -6.22 9.53 -11.44
N ILE A 128 -5.90 8.25 -11.65
CA ILE A 128 -6.85 7.25 -12.14
C ILE A 128 -7.95 7.03 -11.09
N ILE A 129 -7.58 6.93 -9.81
CA ILE A 129 -8.53 6.76 -8.72
C ILE A 129 -9.48 7.96 -8.63
N CYS A 130 -8.96 9.19 -8.75
CA CYS A 130 -9.79 10.39 -8.74
C CYS A 130 -10.73 10.46 -9.96
N MET A 131 -10.28 10.02 -11.14
CA MET A 131 -11.12 9.96 -12.34
C MET A 131 -12.22 8.90 -12.21
N GLU A 132 -11.90 7.71 -11.72
CA GLU A 132 -12.88 6.66 -11.43
C GLU A 132 -13.93 7.15 -10.43
N ALA A 133 -13.51 7.77 -9.32
CA ALA A 133 -14.42 8.31 -8.32
C ALA A 133 -15.32 9.44 -8.86
N ALA A 134 -14.79 10.30 -9.75
CA ALA A 134 -15.58 11.36 -10.38
C ALA A 134 -16.62 10.79 -11.37
N LEU A 135 -16.27 9.75 -12.13
CA LEU A 135 -17.20 9.07 -13.04
C LEU A 135 -18.29 8.32 -12.28
N ASP A 136 -17.94 7.62 -11.21
CA ASP A 136 -18.90 6.88 -10.38
C ASP A 136 -19.90 7.81 -9.69
N THR A 137 -19.43 8.96 -9.18
CA THR A 137 -20.33 9.94 -8.55
C THR A 137 -21.26 10.59 -9.57
N HIS A 138 -20.77 10.97 -10.76
CA HIS A 138 -21.63 11.51 -11.81
C HIS A 138 -22.67 10.50 -12.32
N ALA A 139 -22.26 9.25 -12.57
CA ALA A 139 -23.15 8.21 -13.06
C ALA A 139 -24.23 7.84 -12.03
N SER A 140 -23.87 7.72 -10.76
CA SER A 140 -24.82 7.42 -9.68
C SER A 140 -25.84 8.54 -9.47
N ILE A 141 -25.40 9.81 -9.50
CA ILE A 141 -26.31 10.96 -9.41
C ILE A 141 -27.27 10.98 -10.60
N TYR A 142 -26.77 10.82 -11.83
CA TYR A 142 -27.62 10.79 -13.01
C TYR A 142 -28.69 9.68 -12.95
N LEU A 143 -28.28 8.47 -12.59
CA LEU A 143 -29.18 7.32 -12.53
C LEU A 143 -30.22 7.47 -11.42
N SER A 144 -29.82 7.96 -10.24
CA SER A 144 -30.74 8.20 -9.13
C SER A 144 -31.80 9.25 -9.48
N ILE A 145 -31.41 10.35 -10.11
CA ILE A 145 -32.34 11.38 -10.57
C ILE A 145 -33.29 10.81 -11.62
N TYR A 146 -32.77 10.15 -12.66
CA TYR A 146 -33.60 9.56 -13.71
C TYR A 146 -34.65 8.60 -13.15
N LEU A 147 -34.23 7.70 -12.26
CA LEU A 147 -35.13 6.72 -11.65
C LEU A 147 -36.17 7.38 -10.74
N SER A 148 -35.77 8.39 -9.95
CA SER A 148 -36.69 9.11 -9.06
C SER A 148 -37.80 9.83 -9.84
N ILE A 149 -37.45 10.46 -10.97
CA ILE A 149 -38.39 11.16 -11.84
C ILE A 149 -39.32 10.15 -12.49
N TYR A 150 -38.78 9.08 -13.07
CA TYR A 150 -39.60 8.05 -13.71
C TYR A 150 -40.61 7.43 -12.73
N LEU A 151 -40.14 7.08 -11.54
CA LEU A 151 -40.99 6.44 -10.52
C LEU A 151 -42.06 7.38 -9.98
N SER A 152 -41.71 8.65 -9.71
CA SER A 152 -42.67 9.65 -9.23
C SER A 152 -43.78 9.93 -10.25
N ILE A 153 -43.44 10.04 -11.53
CA ILE A 153 -44.43 10.23 -12.59
C ILE A 153 -45.32 8.99 -12.70
N TYR A 154 -44.74 7.79 -12.76
CA TYR A 154 -45.51 6.56 -12.85
C TYR A 154 -46.49 6.40 -11.68
N LEU A 155 -46.00 6.62 -10.46
CA LEU A 155 -46.79 6.47 -9.24
C LEU A 155 -47.90 7.53 -9.16
N SER A 156 -47.61 8.79 -9.50
CA SER A 156 -48.62 9.86 -9.49
C SER A 156 -49.76 9.60 -10.48
N ILE A 157 -49.45 9.10 -11.67
CA ILE A 157 -50.46 8.74 -12.68
C ILE A 157 -51.30 7.56 -12.18
N TYR A 158 -50.66 6.51 -11.68
CA TYR A 158 -51.38 5.34 -11.18
C TYR A 158 -52.28 5.67 -9.99
N LEU A 159 -51.78 6.47 -9.05
CA LEU A 159 -52.53 6.86 -7.85
C LEU A 159 -53.69 7.80 -8.18
N SER A 160 -53.48 8.78 -9.07
CA SER A 160 -54.55 9.70 -9.48
C SER A 160 -55.68 8.98 -10.23
N LEU A 161 -55.35 8.04 -11.11
CA LEU A 161 -56.35 7.22 -11.81
C LEU A 161 -57.11 6.30 -10.86
N SER A 162 -56.41 5.59 -9.97
CA SER A 162 -57.07 4.71 -9.00
C SER A 162 -57.97 5.47 -8.02
N LEU A 163 -57.53 6.64 -7.54
CA LEU A 163 -58.31 7.46 -6.63
C LEU A 163 -59.53 8.10 -7.33
N SER A 164 -59.38 8.61 -8.55
CA SER A 164 -60.50 9.18 -9.31
C SER A 164 -61.57 8.15 -9.64
N LEU A 165 -61.18 6.94 -10.05
CA LEU A 165 -62.12 5.85 -10.30
C LEU A 165 -62.85 5.41 -9.03
N SER A 166 -62.12 5.21 -7.92
CA SER A 166 -62.76 4.81 -6.66
C SER A 166 -63.75 5.86 -6.15
N LEU A 167 -63.38 7.15 -6.20
CA LEU A 167 -64.24 8.23 -5.73
C LEU A 167 -65.47 8.43 -6.63
N SER A 168 -65.30 8.34 -7.95
CA SER A 168 -66.43 8.46 -8.88
C SER A 168 -67.47 7.36 -8.69
N ILE A 169 -67.04 6.11 -8.50
CA ILE A 169 -67.93 4.98 -8.21
C ILE A 169 -68.64 5.18 -6.87
N TYR A 170 -67.91 5.59 -5.83
CA TYR A 170 -68.48 5.83 -4.51
C TYR A 170 -69.58 6.89 -4.54
N ILE A 171 -69.32 8.05 -5.19
CA ILE A 171 -70.30 9.13 -5.32
C ILE A 171 -71.53 8.67 -6.12
N TYR A 172 -71.32 7.94 -7.22
CA TYR A 172 -72.40 7.43 -8.05
C TYR A 172 -73.35 6.52 -7.25
N ILE A 173 -72.79 5.57 -6.49
CA ILE A 173 -73.58 4.66 -5.65
C ILE A 173 -74.32 5.45 -4.56
N TYR A 174 -73.65 6.40 -3.91
CA TYR A 174 -74.25 7.22 -2.85
C TYR A 174 -75.45 8.02 -3.35
N ILE A 175 -75.31 8.72 -4.50
CA ILE A 175 -76.39 9.49 -5.11
C ILE A 175 -77.53 8.56 -5.54
N TYR A 176 -77.22 7.43 -6.17
CA TYR A 176 -78.23 6.47 -6.62
C TYR A 176 -79.10 5.96 -5.45
N ILE A 177 -78.46 5.57 -4.35
CA ILE A 177 -79.16 5.13 -3.13
C ILE A 177 -80.00 6.27 -2.55
N TYR A 178 -79.45 7.48 -2.48
CA TYR A 178 -80.18 8.64 -1.96
C TYR A 178 -81.45 8.93 -2.78
N ILE A 179 -81.35 8.98 -4.11
CA ILE A 179 -82.52 9.20 -4.99
C ILE A 179 -83.55 8.08 -4.80
N TYR A 180 -83.11 6.82 -4.77
CA TYR A 180 -84.01 5.68 -4.64
C TYR A 180 -84.78 5.68 -3.31
N ILE A 181 -84.12 6.06 -2.21
CA ILE A 181 -84.75 6.09 -0.88
C ILE A 181 -85.61 7.35 -0.68
N TYR A 182 -85.14 8.52 -1.11
CA TYR A 182 -85.76 9.79 -0.73
C TYR A 182 -86.66 10.41 -1.80
N ILE A 183 -86.56 10.01 -3.06
CA ILE A 183 -87.30 10.66 -4.15
C ILE A 183 -88.36 9.72 -4.73
N VAL A 184 -88.00 8.47 -5.04
CA VAL A 184 -88.90 7.49 -5.65
C VAL A 184 -90.20 7.27 -4.85
N PRO A 185 -90.19 7.18 -3.50
CA PRO A 185 -91.42 6.98 -2.72
C PRO A 185 -92.40 8.15 -2.72
N TYR A 186 -91.96 9.35 -3.14
CA TYR A 186 -92.82 10.53 -3.25
C TYR A 186 -93.40 10.72 -4.65
N ILE A 187 -92.85 10.02 -5.65
CA ILE A 187 -93.30 10.08 -7.05
C ILE A 187 -94.41 9.06 -7.31
N HIS A 188 -94.49 7.99 -6.52
CA HIS A 188 -95.53 6.96 -6.58
C HIS A 188 -96.55 7.15 -5.45
#